data_AF-A0A2D8R730-F1
#
_entry.id   AF-A0A2D8R730-F1
#
_cell.length_a   1.000
_cell.length_b   1.000
_cell.length_c   1.000
_cell.angle_alpha   90.00
_cell.angle_beta   90.00
_cell.angle_gamma   90.00
#
_symmetry.space_group_name_H-M   'P 1'
#
loop_
_entity.id
_entity.type
_entity.pdbx_description
1 polymer ?
#
loop_
_entity_poly.entity_id
_entity_poly.type
_entity_poly.pdbx_seq_one_letter_code
_entity_poly.pdbx_strand_id
1 'polypeptide(L)'
;MTISAIRAKRPNNPAWRQVEVEVSSEYPAIAFIHDRMGLFVISAVEVAETTIGPEYHLSITKSGRSGPRRCSKAEAELVIKQFDAEGALEDNHGSIARNYWMPVNESLIGQECDCKGDEAVIREGDFEWRPLTQSNADRAERLRGGEK
;
A
#
# COMPACT_ATOMS: atom_id res chain seq x y z
N MET A 1 10.84 21.90 -13.15
CA MET A 1 10.14 20.95 -12.26
C MET A 1 9.25 20.10 -13.14
N THR A 2 9.66 18.87 -13.42
CA THR A 2 8.86 17.92 -14.19
C THR A 2 7.68 17.54 -13.31
N ILE A 3 6.47 17.97 -13.67
CA ILE A 3 5.25 17.45 -13.06
C ILE A 3 5.24 15.96 -13.43
N SER A 4 5.49 15.07 -12.46
CA SER A 4 5.18 13.66 -12.66
C SER A 4 3.70 13.59 -13.03
N ALA A 5 3.40 13.07 -14.23
CA ALA A 5 2.03 12.89 -14.69
C ALA A 5 1.25 11.93 -13.77
N ILE A 6 1.97 11.05 -13.08
CA ILE A 6 1.42 10.06 -12.15
C ILE A 6 1.44 10.65 -10.73
N ARG A 7 0.26 10.68 -10.10
CA ARG A 7 0.06 11.19 -8.73
C ARG A 7 -0.61 10.14 -7.88
N ALA A 8 -0.34 10.16 -6.58
CA ALA A 8 -1.02 9.33 -5.60
C ALA A 8 -2.55 9.43 -5.73
N LYS A 9 -3.23 8.30 -5.54
CA LYS A 9 -4.69 8.21 -5.64
C LYS A 9 -5.33 9.07 -4.55
N ARG A 10 -6.44 9.72 -4.90
CA ARG A 10 -7.23 10.53 -3.98
C ARG A 10 -8.61 9.90 -3.82
N PRO A 11 -9.24 10.05 -2.66
CA PRO A 11 -10.59 9.54 -2.49
C PRO A 11 -11.58 10.32 -3.36
N ASN A 12 -12.56 9.62 -3.93
CA ASN A 12 -13.68 10.15 -4.70
C ASN A 12 -14.89 10.56 -3.82
N ASN A 13 -14.73 10.52 -2.49
CA ASN A 13 -15.78 10.79 -1.52
C ASN A 13 -15.37 11.95 -0.56
N PRO A 14 -16.22 12.97 -0.35
CA PRO A 14 -15.91 14.13 0.49
C PRO A 14 -15.84 13.81 2.00
N ALA A 15 -16.19 12.59 2.43
CA ALA A 15 -16.04 12.16 3.82
C ALA A 15 -14.57 12.03 4.26
N TRP A 16 -13.63 12.04 3.33
CA TRP A 16 -12.20 12.00 3.60
C TRP A 16 -11.61 13.40 3.74
N ARG A 17 -10.82 13.58 4.79
CA ARG A 17 -10.06 14.81 5.02
C ARG A 17 -8.58 14.55 4.81
N GLN A 18 -7.95 15.31 3.93
CA GLN A 18 -6.52 15.24 3.73
C GLN A 18 -5.80 15.75 4.99
N VAL A 19 -4.71 15.09 5.36
CA VAL A 19 -3.80 15.51 6.43
C VAL A 19 -2.37 15.44 5.95
N GLU A 20 -1.49 16.18 6.60
CA GLU A 20 -0.06 16.07 6.40
C GLU A 20 0.44 14.75 7.00
N VAL A 21 1.41 14.14 6.31
CA VAL A 21 2.10 12.95 6.78
C VAL A 21 3.58 13.13 6.51
N GLU A 22 4.39 12.91 7.53
CA GLU A 22 5.83 12.75 7.34
C GLU A 22 6.07 11.34 6.81
N VAL A 23 6.46 11.25 5.54
CA VAL A 23 6.92 10.00 4.93
C VAL A 23 8.41 10.11 4.64
N SER A 24 9.17 9.11 5.09
CA SER A 24 10.58 8.92 4.72
C SER A 24 10.71 8.15 3.40
N SER A 25 9.87 8.47 2.42
CA SER A 25 9.89 7.83 1.09
C SER A 25 10.44 8.82 0.07
N GLU A 26 11.18 8.30 -0.93
CA GLU A 26 11.62 9.09 -2.09
C GLU A 26 10.43 9.55 -2.96
N TYR A 27 9.25 8.99 -2.71
CA TYR A 27 8.04 9.28 -3.45
C TYR A 27 7.04 10.11 -2.64
N PRO A 28 6.36 11.09 -3.28
CA PRO A 28 5.32 11.88 -2.63
C PRO A 28 4.17 10.99 -2.14
N ALA A 29 3.91 11.03 -0.84
CA ALA A 29 2.70 10.45 -0.26
C ALA A 29 1.77 11.54 0.27
N ILE A 30 0.48 11.22 0.31
CA ILE A 30 -0.56 12.05 0.89
C ILE A 30 -1.40 11.17 1.81
N ALA A 31 -1.85 11.73 2.95
CA ALA A 31 -2.66 10.99 3.90
C ALA A 31 -4.09 11.52 3.96
N PHE A 32 -5.01 10.62 4.29
CA PHE A 32 -6.42 10.92 4.45
C PHE A 32 -6.99 10.25 5.70
N ILE A 33 -7.92 10.94 6.36
CA ILE A 33 -8.66 10.44 7.52
C ILE A 33 -10.15 10.39 7.18
N HIS A 34 -10.78 9.26 7.51
CA HIS A 34 -12.24 9.13 7.52
C HIS A 34 -12.74 9.14 8.96
N ASP A 35 -13.01 10.33 9.50
CA ASP A 35 -13.26 10.54 10.94
C ASP A 35 -14.37 9.63 11.51
N ARG A 36 -15.48 9.44 10.78
CA ARG A 36 -16.61 8.60 11.23
C ARG A 36 -16.28 7.10 11.33
N MET A 37 -15.40 6.59 10.48
CA MET A 37 -14.99 5.18 10.47
C MET A 37 -13.70 4.95 11.28
N GLY A 38 -13.00 6.04 11.60
CA GLY A 38 -11.68 6.00 12.20
C GLY A 38 -10.64 5.39 11.27
N LEU A 39 -10.78 5.52 9.95
CA LEU A 39 -9.79 5.00 9.00
C LEU A 39 -8.73 6.06 8.70
N PHE A 40 -7.50 5.60 8.52
CA PHE A 40 -6.36 6.40 8.09
C PHE A 40 -5.70 5.72 6.89
N VAL A 41 -5.51 6.47 5.81
CA VAL A 41 -4.97 5.95 4.55
C VAL A 41 -3.77 6.81 4.14
N ILE A 42 -2.62 6.17 3.94
CA ILE A 42 -1.51 6.76 3.19
C ILE A 42 -1.64 6.31 1.75
N SER A 43 -1.63 7.26 0.83
CA SER A 43 -1.65 7.01 -0.61
C SER A 43 -0.36 7.54 -1.23
N ALA A 44 0.33 6.68 -1.96
CA ALA A 44 1.61 6.97 -2.59
C ALA A 44 1.68 6.40 -4.02
N VAL A 45 2.72 6.80 -4.75
CA VAL A 45 3.16 6.15 -5.99
C VAL A 45 4.58 5.71 -5.75
N GLU A 46 4.86 4.42 -5.76
CA GLU A 46 6.19 3.89 -5.42
C GLU A 46 6.70 2.99 -6.55
N VAL A 47 8.01 2.76 -6.60
CA VAL A 47 8.61 1.73 -7.46
C VAL A 47 9.21 0.68 -6.54
N ALA A 48 8.39 -0.30 -6.15
CA ALA A 48 8.82 -1.39 -5.27
C ALA A 48 9.67 -2.41 -6.05
N GLU A 49 9.26 -2.73 -7.28
CA GLU A 49 9.98 -3.61 -8.19
C GLU A 49 10.15 -2.94 -9.56
N THR A 50 11.41 -2.76 -9.98
CA THR A 50 11.76 -1.98 -11.18
C THR A 50 11.19 -2.57 -12.48
N THR A 51 10.96 -3.88 -12.52
CA THR A 51 10.38 -4.58 -13.67
C THR A 51 8.87 -4.35 -13.83
N ILE A 52 8.16 -4.09 -12.72
CA ILE A 52 6.73 -3.71 -12.71
C ILE A 52 6.60 -2.22 -13.01
N GLY A 53 7.54 -1.42 -12.51
CA GLY A 53 7.55 0.03 -12.65
C GLY A 53 6.75 0.71 -11.53
N PRO A 54 6.17 1.91 -11.78
CA PRO A 54 5.39 2.63 -10.78
C PRO A 54 4.11 1.90 -10.40
N GLU A 55 3.83 1.86 -9.10
CA GLU A 55 2.63 1.28 -8.50
C GLU A 55 1.95 2.28 -7.58
N TYR A 56 0.62 2.31 -7.59
CA TYR A 56 -0.15 2.95 -6.54
C TYR A 56 -0.09 2.10 -5.29
N HIS A 57 0.25 2.71 -4.16
CA HIS A 57 0.29 2.07 -2.86
C HIS A 57 -0.71 2.73 -1.92
N LEU A 58 -1.62 1.92 -1.37
CA LEU A 58 -2.54 2.32 -0.32
C LEU A 58 -2.24 1.56 0.97
N SER A 59 -1.79 2.27 2.00
CA SER A 59 -1.59 1.71 3.34
C SER A 59 -2.73 2.13 4.26
N ILE A 60 -3.51 1.15 4.73
CA ILE A 60 -4.78 1.37 5.42
C ILE A 60 -4.66 0.91 6.87
N THR A 61 -4.94 1.82 7.80
CA THR A 61 -5.04 1.52 9.23
C THR A 61 -6.35 2.06 9.79
N LYS A 62 -6.66 1.63 11.00
CA LYS A 62 -7.79 2.12 11.78
C LYS A 62 -7.31 2.67 13.12
N SER A 63 -7.95 3.71 13.62
CA SER A 63 -7.67 4.27 14.94
C SER A 63 -7.95 3.26 16.05
N GLY A 64 -7.00 3.11 16.97
CA GLY A 64 -7.11 2.28 18.17
C GLY A 64 -6.76 3.06 19.43
N ARG A 65 -7.12 2.53 20.61
CA ARG A 65 -6.87 3.19 21.90
C ARG A 65 -5.39 3.35 22.24
N SER A 66 -4.56 2.43 21.76
CA SER A 66 -3.12 2.35 22.08
C SER A 66 -2.24 2.55 20.84
N GLY A 67 -2.78 3.12 19.77
CA GLY A 67 -2.11 3.26 18.49
C GLY A 67 -2.94 2.73 17.32
N PRO A 68 -2.38 2.72 16.10
CA PRO A 68 -3.05 2.19 14.93
C PRO A 68 -3.34 0.69 15.12
N ARG A 69 -4.49 0.26 14.60
CA ARG A 69 -4.93 -1.12 14.53
C ARG A 69 -5.26 -1.48 13.09
N ARG A 70 -5.35 -2.78 12.85
CA ARG A 70 -5.82 -3.34 11.60
C ARG A 70 -7.28 -2.93 11.32
N CYS A 71 -7.55 -2.52 10.08
CA CYS A 71 -8.90 -2.40 9.54
C CYS A 71 -9.41 -3.78 9.08
N SER A 72 -10.71 -4.00 9.07
CA SER A 72 -11.26 -5.25 8.52
C SER A 72 -11.08 -5.31 7.00
N LYS A 73 -11.19 -6.52 6.42
CA LYS A 73 -11.21 -6.69 4.96
C LYS A 73 -12.31 -5.85 4.30
N ALA A 74 -13.51 -5.85 4.86
CA ALA A 74 -14.63 -5.07 4.34
C ALA A 74 -14.39 -3.55 4.39
N GLU A 75 -13.69 -3.07 5.43
CA GLU A 75 -13.28 -1.66 5.50
C GLU A 75 -12.24 -1.34 4.42
N ALA A 76 -11.28 -2.24 4.18
CA ALA A 76 -10.31 -2.06 3.12
C ALA A 76 -10.95 -2.07 1.73
N GLU A 77 -11.88 -2.99 1.45
CA GLU A 77 -12.63 -3.03 0.17
C GLU A 77 -13.38 -1.72 -0.09
N LEU A 78 -13.95 -1.10 0.95
CA LEU A 78 -14.57 0.22 0.84
C LEU A 78 -13.53 1.31 0.49
N VAL A 79 -12.35 1.29 1.11
CA VAL A 79 -11.27 2.23 0.80
C VAL A 79 -10.81 2.05 -0.64
N ILE A 80 -10.58 0.81 -1.09
CA ILE A 80 -10.15 0.51 -2.45
C ILE A 80 -11.11 1.12 -3.48
N LYS A 81 -12.42 0.90 -3.29
CA LYS A 81 -13.44 1.50 -4.15
C LYS A 81 -13.47 3.03 -4.09
N GLN A 82 -13.26 3.61 -2.91
CA GLN A 82 -13.29 5.06 -2.76
C GLN A 82 -12.03 5.75 -3.29
N PHE A 83 -10.94 5.02 -3.51
CA PHE A 83 -9.70 5.54 -4.09
C PHE A 83 -9.53 5.14 -5.56
N ASP A 84 -10.57 4.59 -6.20
CA ASP A 84 -10.54 4.09 -7.58
C ASP A 84 -9.35 3.12 -7.80
N ALA A 85 -9.14 2.21 -6.85
CA ALA A 85 -8.02 1.27 -6.83
C ALA A 85 -8.48 -0.19 -7.02
N GLU A 86 -9.66 -0.40 -7.61
CA GLU A 86 -10.12 -1.75 -7.96
C GLU A 86 -9.08 -2.48 -8.83
N GLY A 87 -8.69 -3.68 -8.40
CA GLY A 87 -7.60 -4.45 -9.01
C GLY A 87 -6.28 -4.39 -8.23
N ALA A 88 -6.18 -3.52 -7.22
CA ALA A 88 -5.08 -3.56 -6.27
C ALA A 88 -5.07 -4.87 -5.48
N LEU A 89 -3.88 -5.40 -5.26
CA LEU A 89 -3.66 -6.66 -4.55
C LEU A 89 -3.13 -6.40 -3.15
N GLU A 90 -3.68 -7.11 -2.17
CA GLU A 90 -3.19 -7.03 -0.78
C GLU A 90 -1.85 -7.75 -0.65
N ASP A 91 -0.85 -7.02 -0.14
CA ASP A 91 0.46 -7.56 0.21
C ASP A 91 1.06 -6.88 1.45
N ASN A 92 0.95 -7.57 2.58
CA ASN A 92 1.27 -7.04 3.89
C ASN A 92 2.63 -7.53 4.38
N HIS A 93 3.57 -6.61 4.45
CA HIS A 93 4.89 -6.82 5.05
C HIS A 93 4.99 -6.35 6.52
N GLY A 94 3.85 -6.30 7.22
CA GLY A 94 3.72 -5.88 8.61
C GLY A 94 2.38 -6.31 9.20
N SER A 95 2.28 -6.35 10.53
CA SER A 95 1.13 -6.96 11.23
C SER A 95 -0.07 -6.02 11.44
N ILE A 96 0.05 -4.73 11.12
CA ILE A 96 -0.96 -3.70 11.45
C ILE A 96 -1.71 -3.19 10.22
N ALA A 97 -1.00 -2.55 9.29
CA ALA A 97 -1.61 -1.94 8.11
C ALA A 97 -1.99 -3.01 7.08
N ARG A 98 -3.11 -2.78 6.38
CA ARG A 98 -3.39 -3.48 5.12
C ARG A 98 -2.83 -2.65 3.99
N ASN A 99 -1.85 -3.18 3.27
CA ASN A 99 -1.20 -2.54 2.15
C ASN A 99 -1.70 -3.14 0.85
N TYR A 100 -2.06 -2.27 -0.09
CA TYR A 100 -2.56 -2.64 -1.40
C TYR A 100 -1.70 -2.01 -2.47
N TRP A 101 -1.33 -2.81 -3.46
CA TRP A 101 -0.45 -2.43 -4.55
C TRP A 101 -1.17 -2.59 -5.88
N MET A 102 -1.08 -1.57 -6.73
CA MET A 102 -1.69 -1.59 -8.06
C MET A 102 -0.74 -0.98 -9.08
N PRO A 103 -0.27 -1.74 -10.07
CA PRO A 103 0.52 -1.21 -11.15
C PRO A 103 -0.16 -0.02 -11.84
N VAL A 104 0.62 1.02 -12.13
CA VAL A 104 0.16 2.10 -13.01
C VAL A 104 0.01 1.59 -14.45
N ASN A 105 0.80 0.58 -14.82
CA ASN A 105 0.62 -0.14 -16.06
C ASN A 105 -0.61 -1.04 -15.98
N GLU A 106 -1.69 -0.65 -16.66
CA GLU A 106 -2.97 -1.36 -16.65
C GLU A 106 -2.87 -2.83 -17.09
N SER A 107 -1.90 -3.18 -17.95
CA SER A 107 -1.74 -4.57 -18.40
C SER A 107 -1.21 -5.51 -17.33
N LEU A 108 -0.72 -4.98 -16.21
CA LEU A 108 -0.18 -5.74 -15.08
C LEU A 108 -1.15 -5.76 -13.88
N ILE A 109 -2.30 -5.06 -13.95
CA ILE A 109 -3.26 -5.02 -12.85
C ILE A 109 -3.80 -6.44 -12.58
N GLY A 110 -3.78 -6.83 -11.31
CA GLY A 110 -4.21 -8.16 -10.85
C GLY A 110 -3.14 -9.25 -10.96
N GLN A 111 -1.93 -8.94 -11.43
CA GLN A 111 -0.81 -9.86 -11.40
C GLN A 111 -0.22 -9.95 -9.99
N GLU A 112 -0.25 -11.13 -9.36
CA GLU A 112 0.40 -11.35 -8.07
C GLU A 112 1.94 -11.39 -8.23
N CYS A 113 2.68 -10.95 -7.20
CA CYS A 113 4.13 -11.15 -7.13
C CYS A 113 4.45 -12.65 -7.09
N ASP A 114 5.40 -13.09 -7.91
CA ASP A 114 5.91 -14.47 -7.90
C ASP A 114 6.43 -14.87 -6.50
N CYS A 115 6.95 -13.89 -5.74
CA CYS A 115 7.48 -14.08 -4.40
C CYS A 115 6.44 -14.51 -3.35
N LYS A 116 5.16 -14.20 -3.57
CA LYS A 116 4.11 -14.31 -2.55
C LYS A 116 3.91 -15.75 -2.04
N GLY A 117 4.22 -16.73 -2.89
CA GLY A 117 4.13 -18.16 -2.59
C GLY A 117 5.33 -18.72 -1.83
N ASP A 118 6.49 -18.06 -1.91
CA ASP A 118 7.74 -18.52 -1.31
C ASP A 118 7.96 -17.95 0.11
N GLU A 119 7.16 -16.98 0.50
CA GLU A 119 7.28 -16.27 1.76
C GLU A 119 6.46 -16.89 2.89
N ALA A 120 7.03 -16.88 4.10
CA ALA A 120 6.32 -17.34 5.30
C ALA A 120 5.12 -16.43 5.57
N VAL A 121 3.94 -17.03 5.67
CA VAL A 121 2.67 -16.31 5.89
C VAL A 121 2.12 -16.58 7.28
N ILE A 122 1.79 -15.51 8.00
CA ILE A 122 1.08 -15.53 9.27
C ILE A 122 -0.38 -15.17 9.00
N ARG A 123 -1.30 -16.04 9.43
CA ARG A 123 -2.75 -15.88 9.24
C ARG A 123 -3.45 -15.63 10.55
N GLU A 124 -4.23 -14.56 10.61
CA GLU A 124 -4.99 -14.14 11.79
C GLU A 124 -6.38 -13.68 11.37
N GLY A 125 -7.34 -14.61 11.33
CA GLY A 125 -8.70 -14.32 10.89
C GLY A 125 -8.74 -13.95 9.40
N ASP A 126 -9.14 -12.72 9.09
CA ASP A 126 -9.29 -12.19 7.73
C ASP A 126 -8.02 -11.49 7.21
N PHE A 127 -6.89 -11.64 7.88
CA PHE A 127 -5.64 -10.94 7.56
C PHE A 127 -4.47 -11.90 7.47
N GLU A 128 -3.68 -11.67 6.44
CA GLU A 128 -2.43 -12.37 6.19
C GLU A 128 -1.30 -11.36 6.16
N TRP A 129 -0.16 -11.68 6.76
CA TRP A 129 1.04 -10.87 6.67
C TRP A 129 2.30 -11.71 6.65
N ARG A 130 3.36 -11.11 6.10
CA ARG A 130 4.66 -11.72 5.91
C ARG A 130 5.69 -10.90 6.67
N PRO A 131 6.41 -11.49 7.65
CA PRO A 131 7.47 -10.78 8.32
C PRO A 131 8.60 -10.47 7.33
N LEU A 132 9.13 -9.24 7.38
CA LEU A 132 10.34 -8.90 6.64
C LEU A 132 11.49 -9.79 7.14
N THR A 133 11.92 -10.73 6.30
CA THR A 133 13.12 -11.54 6.55
C THR A 133 14.35 -10.83 6.01
N GLN A 134 15.55 -11.23 6.46
CA GLN A 134 16.81 -10.75 5.86
C GLN A 134 16.85 -11.02 4.35
N SER A 135 16.31 -12.16 3.89
CA SER A 135 16.15 -12.50 2.48
C SER A 135 15.33 -11.43 1.72
N ASN A 136 14.23 -10.96 2.30
CA ASN A 136 13.37 -9.93 1.70
C ASN A 136 14.09 -8.58 1.64
N ALA A 137 14.84 -8.24 2.70
CA ALA A 137 15.66 -7.03 2.74
C ALA A 137 16.77 -7.06 1.67
N ASP A 138 17.50 -8.16 1.57
CA ASP A 138 18.60 -8.36 0.61
C ASP A 138 18.08 -8.34 -0.84
N ARG A 139 16.89 -8.91 -1.11
CA ARG A 139 16.26 -8.83 -2.44
C ARG A 139 15.84 -7.42 -2.78
N ALA A 140 15.19 -6.70 -1.86
CA ALA A 140 14.82 -5.31 -2.07
C ALA A 140 16.05 -4.42 -2.31
N GLU A 141 17.18 -4.71 -1.67
CA GLU A 141 18.46 -4.05 -1.98
C GLU A 141 18.96 -4.37 -3.39
N ARG A 142 18.93 -5.64 -3.82
CA ARG A 142 19.31 -6.04 -5.20
C ARG A 142 18.42 -5.39 -6.27
N LEU A 143 17.11 -5.32 -6.04
CA LEU A 143 16.15 -4.73 -6.99
C LEU A 143 16.26 -3.21 -7.09
N ARG A 144 16.63 -2.53 -6.00
CA ARG A 144 16.96 -1.09 -6.00
C ARG A 144 18.31 -0.79 -6.64
N GLY A 145 19.29 -1.68 -6.46
CA GLY A 145 20.66 -1.53 -6.91
C GLY A 145 20.97 -2.20 -8.24
N GLY A 146 20.09 -2.04 -9.24
CA GLY A 146 20.26 -2.61 -10.59
C GLY A 146 21.72 -2.57 -11.06
N GLU A 147 22.20 -3.73 -11.53
CA GLU A 147 23.58 -4.01 -11.95
C GLU A 147 24.29 -2.77 -12.53
N LYS A 148 25.45 -2.43 -11.93
CA LYS A 148 26.43 -1.60 -12.62
C LYS A 148 27.11 -2.40 -13.73
#